data_AF-A0A914FJG9-F1
#
_entry.id   AF-A0A914FJG9-F1
#
_cell.length_a   1.000
_cell.length_b   1.000
_cell.length_c   1.000
_cell.angle_alpha   90.00
_cell.angle_beta   90.00
_cell.angle_gamma   90.00
#
_symmetry.space_group_name_H-M   'P 1'
#
loop_
_entity.id
_entity.type
_entity.pdbx_description
1 polymer ?
#
loop_
_entity_poly.entity_id
_entity_poly.type
_entity_poly.pdbx_seq_one_letter_code
_entity_poly.pdbx_strand_id
1 'polypeptide(L)'
;MAFDSRFINIAFLTIFFVVGAEAIKCYQNQSRINEPASGSLTECSSIGMVRPTGCLKYTMFSTNTVTRMCDYTNCTLTLKFK
;
A
#
# COMPACT_ATOMS: atom_id res chain seq x y z
N MET A 1 5.88 -3.19 53.52
CA MET A 1 6.46 -3.22 52.15
C MET A 1 5.28 -3.33 51.20
N ALA A 2 4.64 -2.19 50.88
CA ALA A 2 3.43 -2.18 50.07
C ALA A 2 3.83 -2.29 48.59
N PHE A 3 3.51 -3.42 47.97
CA PHE A 3 3.73 -3.63 46.55
C PHE A 3 2.62 -2.87 45.80
N ASP A 4 2.96 -1.69 45.29
CA ASP A 4 2.03 -0.79 44.61
C ASP A 4 1.55 -1.42 43.30
N SER A 5 0.33 -1.96 43.34
CA SER A 5 -0.35 -2.71 42.27
C SER A 5 -0.77 -1.84 41.08
N ARG A 6 -0.51 -0.52 41.11
CA ARG A 6 -0.99 0.42 40.08
C ARG A 6 -0.09 0.51 38.86
N PHE A 7 1.17 0.08 38.94
CA PHE A 7 2.11 0.14 37.81
C PHE A 7 1.94 -0.99 36.79
N ILE A 8 1.32 -2.12 37.17
CA ILE A 8 1.22 -3.30 36.29
C ILE A 8 0.09 -3.15 35.26
N ASN A 9 -0.96 -2.38 35.58
CA ASN A 9 -2.13 -2.21 34.69
C ASN A 9 -1.91 -1.18 33.57
N ILE A 10 -1.02 -0.20 33.76
CA ILE A 10 -0.79 0.87 32.77
C ILE A 10 0.21 0.42 31.68
N ALA A 11 1.13 -0.50 32.03
CA ALA A 11 2.07 -1.07 31.07
C ALA A 11 1.41 -2.08 30.10
N PHE A 12 0.27 -2.69 30.48
CA PHE A 12 -0.42 -3.68 29.64
C PHE A 12 -1.47 -3.07 28.70
N LEU A 13 -1.93 -1.85 29.01
CA LEU A 13 -2.92 -1.11 28.22
C LEU A 13 -2.30 -0.20 27.16
N THR A 14 -0.98 -0.05 27.16
CA THR A 14 -0.29 0.62 26.08
C THR A 14 -0.01 -0.35 24.93
N ILE A 15 -1.06 -0.49 24.12
CA ILE A 15 -0.93 -0.52 22.66
C ILE A 15 -0.65 -1.92 22.09
N PHE A 16 -1.67 -2.77 22.19
CA PHE A 16 -2.05 -3.78 21.19
C PHE A 16 -2.36 -3.18 19.79
N PHE A 17 -1.77 -2.05 19.42
CA PHE A 17 -1.84 -1.49 18.06
C PHE A 17 -0.51 -1.67 17.32
N VAL A 18 0.11 -2.84 17.47
CA VAL A 18 0.78 -3.42 16.29
C VAL A 18 -0.36 -4.00 15.44
N VAL A 19 -1.23 -3.12 14.92
CA VAL A 19 -1.92 -3.42 13.67
C VAL A 19 -0.77 -3.69 12.73
N GLY A 20 -0.57 -4.96 12.38
CA GLY A 20 0.34 -5.35 11.33
C GLY A 20 -0.02 -4.50 10.14
N ALA A 21 0.73 -3.42 9.91
CA ALA A 21 0.71 -2.71 8.67
C ALA A 21 1.38 -3.68 7.70
N GLU A 22 0.61 -4.65 7.21
CA GLU A 22 1.04 -5.51 6.14
C GLU A 22 1.44 -4.56 5.02
N ALA A 23 2.75 -4.41 4.82
CA ALA A 23 3.25 -3.46 3.87
C ALA A 23 2.75 -3.90 2.50
N ILE A 24 1.96 -3.05 1.86
CA ILE A 24 1.32 -3.36 0.58
C ILE A 24 2.42 -3.64 -0.43
N LYS A 25 2.38 -4.81 -1.09
CA LYS A 25 3.34 -5.15 -2.15
C LYS A 25 2.65 -5.11 -3.50
N CYS A 26 3.19 -4.33 -4.42
CA CYS A 26 2.64 -4.17 -5.77
C CYS A 26 3.72 -4.41 -6.83
N TYR A 27 3.29 -4.80 -8.03
CA TYR A 27 4.16 -4.77 -9.19
C TYR A 27 4.39 -3.31 -9.59
N GLN A 28 5.66 -2.92 -9.69
CA GLN A 28 6.06 -1.60 -10.19
C GLN A 28 6.75 -1.77 -11.53
N ASN A 29 5.94 -1.92 -12.58
CA ASN A 29 6.46 -2.19 -13.92
C ASN A 29 5.54 -1.66 -15.02
N GLN A 30 6.14 -1.46 -16.19
CA GLN A 30 5.43 -1.19 -17.43
C GLN A 30 5.56 -2.40 -18.34
N SER A 31 4.44 -2.91 -18.86
CA SER A 31 4.38 -4.06 -19.78
C SER A 31 3.41 -3.79 -20.92
N ARG A 32 3.38 -4.61 -21.97
CA ARG A 32 2.30 -4.54 -22.95
C ARG A 32 1.00 -5.11 -22.38
N ILE A 33 -0.15 -4.74 -22.98
CA ILE A 33 -1.49 -5.21 -22.57
C ILE A 33 -1.61 -6.74 -22.61
N ASN A 34 -0.98 -7.38 -23.59
CA ASN A 34 -1.05 -8.84 -23.78
C ASN A 34 0.04 -9.59 -23.00
N GLU A 35 0.89 -8.89 -22.26
CA GLU A 35 1.95 -9.51 -21.49
C GLU A 35 1.55 -9.61 -20.01
N PRO A 36 1.83 -10.76 -19.36
CA PRO A 36 1.62 -10.89 -17.92
C PRO A 36 2.46 -9.87 -17.16
N ALA A 37 2.07 -9.59 -15.92
CA ALA A 37 2.95 -8.83 -15.03
C ALA A 37 4.26 -9.62 -14.85
N SER A 38 5.39 -8.96 -15.07
CA SER A 38 6.71 -9.56 -14.93
C SER A 38 7.51 -8.77 -13.89
N GLY A 39 8.41 -9.48 -13.18
CA GLY A 39 9.25 -8.91 -12.14
C GLY A 39 8.80 -9.30 -10.73
N SER A 40 9.34 -8.60 -9.74
CA SER A 40 9.11 -8.87 -8.32
C SER A 40 8.06 -7.95 -7.73
N LEU A 41 7.23 -8.49 -6.84
CA LEU A 41 6.38 -7.69 -5.96
C LEU A 41 7.27 -6.80 -5.10
N THR A 42 7.08 -5.49 -5.22
CA THR A 42 7.87 -4.48 -4.52
C THR A 42 7.03 -3.90 -3.39
N GLU A 43 7.64 -3.71 -2.23
CA GLU A 43 6.95 -3.10 -1.10
C GLU A 43 6.71 -1.61 -1.33
N CYS A 44 5.46 -1.19 -1.19
CA CYS A 44 5.05 0.19 -1.32
C CYS A 44 5.48 0.97 -0.07
N SER A 45 6.53 1.76 -0.23
CA SER A 45 7.02 2.63 0.84
C SER A 45 6.09 3.82 1.02
N SER A 46 5.83 4.22 2.26
CA SER A 46 5.08 5.45 2.58
C SER A 46 5.83 6.68 2.05
N ILE A 47 5.12 7.64 1.46
CA ILE A 47 5.71 8.90 1.01
C ILE A 47 5.32 9.98 2.03
N GLY A 48 6.23 10.27 2.97
CA GLY A 48 5.94 11.19 4.08
C GLY A 48 4.84 10.64 5.00
N MET A 49 3.75 11.40 5.18
CA MET A 49 2.56 10.97 5.94
C MET A 49 1.54 10.19 5.09
N VAL A 50 1.79 10.04 3.78
CA VAL A 50 0.89 9.36 2.86
C VAL A 50 1.22 7.87 2.83
N ARG A 51 0.28 7.07 3.32
CA ARG A 51 0.35 5.61 3.28
C ARG A 51 -0.19 5.10 1.95
N PRO A 52 0.42 4.07 1.36
CA PRO A 52 -0.18 3.41 0.21
C PRO A 52 -1.55 2.85 0.60
N THR A 53 -2.51 3.01 -0.30
CA THR A 53 -3.89 2.52 -0.15
C THR A 53 -4.14 1.25 -0.93
N GLY A 54 -3.29 0.91 -1.89
CA GLY A 54 -3.42 -0.30 -2.71
C GLY A 54 -2.45 -0.36 -3.88
N CYS A 55 -2.82 -1.15 -4.89
CA CYS A 55 -2.12 -1.24 -6.16
C CYS A 55 -2.95 -0.63 -7.28
N LEU A 56 -2.33 0.21 -8.11
CA LEU A 56 -2.95 0.82 -9.27
C LEU A 56 -2.48 0.13 -10.56
N LYS A 57 -3.43 -0.17 -11.45
CA LYS A 57 -3.18 -0.66 -12.80
C LYS A 57 -3.76 0.34 -13.80
N TYR A 58 -2.89 0.96 -14.57
CA TYR A 58 -3.24 1.90 -15.64
C TYR A 58 -3.03 1.25 -17.00
N THR A 59 -4.07 1.23 -17.83
CA THR A 59 -4.00 0.68 -19.19
C THR A 59 -4.14 1.82 -20.21
N MET A 60 -3.12 2.01 -21.04
CA MET A 60 -3.09 2.99 -22.11
C MET A 60 -3.31 2.29 -23.44
N PHE A 61 -4.55 2.34 -23.94
CA PHE A 61 -4.92 1.67 -25.19
C PHE A 61 -4.23 2.28 -26.42
N SER A 62 -3.98 3.59 -26.43
CA SER A 62 -3.29 4.26 -27.54
C SER A 62 -1.88 3.71 -27.80
N THR A 63 -1.19 3.24 -26.77
CA THR A 63 0.18 2.73 -26.85
C THR A 63 0.27 1.23 -26.52
N ASN A 64 -0.88 0.57 -26.32
CA ASN A 64 -1.00 -0.82 -25.88
C ASN A 64 -0.14 -1.15 -24.64
N THR A 65 -0.07 -0.22 -23.69
CA THR A 65 0.82 -0.32 -22.52
C THR A 65 0.01 -0.42 -21.23
N VAL A 66 0.49 -1.22 -20.29
CA VAL A 66 -0.03 -1.34 -18.93
C VAL A 66 1.04 -0.91 -17.96
N THR A 67 0.73 0.05 -17.11
CA THR A 67 1.61 0.50 -16.02
C THR A 67 1.00 0.05 -14.70
N ARG A 68 1.79 -0.61 -13.87
CA ARG A 68 1.42 -1.03 -12.51
C ARG A 68 2.28 -0.28 -11.51
N MET A 69 1.67 0.23 -10.44
CA MET A 69 2.37 1.01 -9.42
C MET A 69 1.63 0.96 -8.08
N CYS A 70 2.29 1.46 -7.03
CA CYS A 70 1.68 1.69 -5.73
C CYS A 70 0.69 2.85 -5.81
N ASP A 71 -0.50 2.65 -5.22
CA ASP A 71 -1.52 3.68 -5.11
C ASP A 71 -1.36 4.41 -3.77
N TYR A 72 -1.21 5.74 -3.82
CA TYR A 72 -1.02 6.61 -2.64
C TYR A 72 -2.15 7.60 -2.43
N THR A 73 -2.92 7.81 -3.49
CA THR A 73 -4.06 8.70 -3.54
C THR A 73 -5.21 7.83 -3.93
N ASN A 74 -6.34 7.90 -3.23
CA ASN A 74 -7.58 7.22 -3.61
C ASN A 74 -8.16 7.82 -4.91
N CYS A 75 -7.36 7.88 -5.97
CA CYS A 75 -7.64 8.50 -7.23
C CYS A 75 -8.29 7.45 -8.12
N THR A 76 -9.62 7.46 -8.14
CA THR A 76 -10.38 6.77 -9.18
C THR A 76 -10.13 7.49 -10.51
N LEU A 77 -9.15 7.02 -11.28
CA LEU A 77 -8.88 7.52 -12.63
C LEU A 77 -10.10 7.24 -13.52
N THR A 78 -11.00 8.21 -13.62
CA THR A 78 -12.15 8.15 -14.52
C THR A 78 -11.66 8.49 -15.92
N LEU A 79 -11.50 7.46 -16.76
CA LEU A 79 -11.13 7.64 -18.17
C LEU A 79 -12.29 8.33 -18.90
N LYS A 80 -12.14 9.63 -19.20
CA LYS A 80 -12.99 10.30 -20.19
C LYS A 80 -12.53 9.87 -21.59
N PHE A 81 -13.31 9.00 -22.21
CA PHE A 81 -13.24 8.79 -23.65
C PHE A 81 -13.87 10.03 -24.32
N LYS A 82 -13.12 10.73 -25.18
CA LYS A 82 -13.62 11.80 -26.04
C LYS A 82 -13.83 11.26 -27.44
#